data_AF-F4HKW8-F1
#
_entry.id   AF-F4HKW8-F1
#
_cell.length_a   1.000
_cell.length_b   1.000
_cell.length_c   1.000
_cell.angle_alpha   90.00
_cell.angle_beta   90.00
_cell.angle_gamma   90.00
#
_symmetry.space_group_name_H-M   'P 1'
#
loop_
_entity.id
_entity.type
_entity.pdbx_description
1 polymer ?
#
loop_
_entity_poly.entity_id
_entity_poly.type
_entity_poly.pdbx_seq_one_letter_code
_entity_poly.pdbx_strand_id
1 'polypeptide(L)'
;MDMVLQLIEKYNLTDPVEGKGIGEFSNPEIQALYNQLVARGEESEIEALKVGALIEEIDIKDLEEWLSKVDNEDIKIVFENLMEGSKNHLRAFTKVLANNYGVKYSPQVLSEEEYQSIVGN
;
A
#
# COMPACT_ATOMS: atom_id res chain seq x y z
N MET A 1 -1.89 5.45 -9.33
CA MET A 1 -1.14 6.63 -8.84
C MET A 1 -1.68 7.94 -9.40
N ASP A 2 -2.12 7.99 -10.66
CA ASP A 2 -2.55 9.24 -11.31
C ASP A 2 -3.73 9.96 -10.62
N MET A 3 -4.61 9.26 -9.90
CA MET A 3 -5.74 9.88 -9.20
C MET A 3 -5.31 10.82 -8.06
N VAL A 4 -4.21 10.49 -7.36
CA VAL A 4 -3.69 11.37 -6.29
C VAL A 4 -3.07 12.62 -6.89
N LEU A 5 -2.33 12.48 -8.00
CA LEU A 5 -1.78 13.61 -8.74
C LEU A 5 -2.90 14.54 -9.25
N GLN A 6 -4.00 13.98 -9.77
CA GLN A 6 -5.16 14.79 -10.18
C GLN A 6 -5.75 15.62 -9.03
N LEU A 7 -5.77 15.10 -7.79
CA LEU A 7 -6.20 15.88 -6.62
C LEU A 7 -5.19 16.98 -6.27
N ILE A 8 -3.89 16.68 -6.31
CA ILE A 8 -2.81 17.65 -6.07
C ILE A 8 -2.94 18.83 -7.04
N GLU A 9 -3.10 18.53 -8.34
CA GLU A 9 -3.30 19.54 -9.39
C GLU A 9 -4.62 20.31 -9.20
N LYS A 10 -5.73 19.60 -8.97
CA LYS A 10 -7.06 20.20 -8.78
C LYS A 10 -7.10 21.20 -7.62
N TYR A 11 -6.39 20.91 -6.53
CA TYR A 11 -6.32 21.79 -5.36
C TYR A 11 -5.08 22.69 -5.34
N ASN A 12 -4.30 22.72 -6.42
CA ASN A 12 -3.12 23.56 -6.57
C ASN A 12 -2.12 23.38 -5.41
N LEU A 13 -1.89 22.12 -5.03
CA LEU A 13 -0.92 21.70 -4.03
C LEU A 13 0.45 21.46 -4.69
N THR A 14 1.52 21.55 -3.91
CA THR A 14 2.86 21.18 -4.37
C THR A 14 2.98 19.66 -4.45
N ASP A 15 3.35 19.14 -5.62
CA ASP A 15 3.61 17.71 -5.80
C ASP A 15 4.88 17.29 -5.03
N PRO A 16 4.78 16.38 -4.04
CA PRO A 16 5.93 15.95 -3.24
C PRO A 16 6.90 15.06 -4.01
N VAL A 17 6.53 14.54 -5.19
CA VAL A 17 7.35 13.63 -6.00
C VAL A 17 7.82 14.23 -7.32
N GLU A 18 7.51 15.49 -7.60
CA GLU A 18 7.98 16.18 -8.81
C GLU A 18 9.51 16.15 -8.90
N GLY A 19 10.03 15.70 -10.05
CA GLY A 19 11.46 15.63 -10.33
C GLY A 19 12.22 14.51 -9.60
N LYS A 20 11.53 13.59 -8.91
CA LYS A 20 12.15 12.45 -8.21
C LYS A 20 12.21 11.19 -9.08
N GLY A 21 13.30 10.44 -8.93
CA GLY A 21 13.47 9.11 -9.52
C GLY A 21 12.84 7.98 -8.70
N ILE A 22 12.95 6.75 -9.20
CA ILE A 22 12.55 5.55 -8.46
C ILE A 22 13.35 5.46 -7.16
N GLY A 23 12.65 5.29 -6.04
CA GLY A 23 13.28 5.15 -4.73
C GLY A 23 13.70 6.45 -4.08
N GLU A 24 13.37 7.60 -4.68
CA GLU A 24 13.64 8.92 -4.10
C GLU A 24 12.37 9.50 -3.48
N PHE A 25 12.42 9.84 -2.19
CA PHE A 25 11.28 10.43 -1.48
C PHE A 25 11.72 11.67 -0.68
N SER A 26 10.87 12.70 -0.63
CA SER A 26 11.13 13.90 0.21
C SER A 26 10.96 13.61 1.69
N ASN A 27 10.02 12.70 2.02
CA ASN A 27 9.75 12.33 3.38
C ASN A 27 10.81 11.30 3.85
N PRO A 28 11.58 11.60 4.91
CA PRO A 28 12.64 10.71 5.39
C PRO A 28 12.10 9.37 5.94
N GLU A 29 10.88 9.34 6.45
CA GLU A 29 10.23 8.11 6.92
C GLU A 29 9.91 7.18 5.75
N ILE A 30 9.36 7.73 4.67
CA ILE A 30 9.08 6.97 3.43
C ILE A 30 10.39 6.51 2.78
N GLN A 31 11.43 7.35 2.78
CA GLN A 31 12.75 6.97 2.26
C GLN A 31 13.36 5.81 3.05
N ALA A 32 13.27 5.85 4.38
CA ALA A 32 13.75 4.77 5.24
C ALA A 32 12.95 3.48 5.02
N LEU A 33 11.62 3.59 4.91
CA LEU A 33 10.74 2.46 4.63
C LEU A 33 11.07 1.82 3.27
N TYR A 34 11.27 2.62 2.22
CA TYR A 34 11.69 2.12 0.91
C TYR A 34 12.99 1.33 1.00
N ASN A 35 14.04 1.91 1.62
CA ASN A 35 15.33 1.24 1.75
C ASN A 35 15.22 -0.09 2.50
N GLN A 36 14.43 -0.13 3.58
CA GLN A 36 14.21 -1.33 4.38
C GLN A 36 13.47 -2.41 3.58
N LEU A 37 12.40 -2.04 2.88
CA LEU A 37 11.54 -2.98 2.17
C LEU A 37 12.22 -3.52 0.91
N VAL A 38 13.00 -2.70 0.20
CA VAL A 38 13.82 -3.17 -0.94
C VAL A 38 14.86 -4.17 -0.46
N ALA A 39 15.63 -3.84 0.58
CA ALA A 39 16.65 -4.74 1.11
C ALA A 39 16.06 -6.10 1.52
N ARG A 40 14.88 -6.10 2.15
CA ARG A 40 14.15 -7.34 2.49
C ARG A 40 13.67 -8.08 1.24
N GLY A 41 13.09 -7.38 0.27
CA GLY A 41 12.58 -7.98 -0.96
C GLY A 41 13.68 -8.60 -1.84
N GLU A 42 14.90 -8.08 -1.76
CA GLU A 42 16.07 -8.61 -2.48
C GLU A 42 16.56 -9.96 -1.92
N GLU A 43 16.15 -10.36 -0.71
CA GLU A 43 16.58 -11.62 -0.11
C GLU A 43 16.06 -12.85 -0.89
N SER A 44 14.81 -12.79 -1.38
CA SER A 44 14.20 -13.86 -2.17
C SER A 44 12.88 -13.42 -2.80
N GLU A 45 12.42 -14.17 -3.79
CA GLU A 45 11.09 -13.97 -4.38
C GLU A 45 9.95 -14.09 -3.33
N ILE A 46 10.10 -14.99 -2.35
CA ILE A 46 9.14 -15.12 -1.25
C ILE A 46 9.12 -13.86 -0.38
N GLU A 47 10.28 -13.31 -0.03
CA GLU A 47 10.33 -12.06 0.75
C GLU A 47 9.85 -10.87 -0.07
N ALA A 48 10.12 -10.81 -1.38
CA ALA A 48 9.56 -9.78 -2.26
C ALA A 48 8.02 -9.80 -2.27
N LEU A 49 7.41 -10.98 -2.35
CA LEU A 49 5.95 -11.14 -2.30
C LEU A 49 5.38 -10.77 -0.92
N LYS A 50 6.08 -11.11 0.16
CA LYS A 50 5.68 -10.69 1.53
C LYS A 50 5.81 -9.18 1.73
N VAL A 51 6.84 -8.56 1.16
CA VAL A 51 7.00 -7.10 1.14
C VAL A 51 5.86 -6.46 0.37
N GLY A 52 5.48 -7.00 -0.79
CA GLY A 52 4.30 -6.57 -1.53
C GLY A 52 3.05 -6.60 -0.67
N ALA A 53 2.75 -7.74 -0.04
CA ALA A 53 1.60 -7.86 0.87
C ALA A 53 1.66 -6.88 2.06
N LEU A 54 2.84 -6.67 2.67
CA LEU A 54 3.02 -5.73 3.77
C LEU A 54 2.73 -4.28 3.36
N ILE A 55 3.16 -3.87 2.16
CA ILE A 55 2.88 -2.52 1.64
C ILE A 55 1.38 -2.30 1.52
N GLU A 56 0.64 -3.28 1.00
CA GLU A 56 -0.82 -3.16 0.87
C GLU A 56 -1.54 -3.11 2.22
N GLU A 57 -1.03 -3.81 3.25
CA GLU A 57 -1.58 -3.67 4.61
C GLU A 57 -1.34 -2.27 5.20
N ILE A 58 -0.15 -1.70 4.99
CA ILE A 58 0.18 -0.34 5.42
C ILE A 58 -0.74 0.67 4.71
N ASP A 59 -0.89 0.53 3.39
CA ASP A 59 -1.73 1.43 2.59
C ASP A 59 -3.21 1.35 3.01
N ILE A 60 -3.73 0.15 3.26
CA ILE A 60 -5.08 -0.03 3.83
C ILE A 60 -5.17 0.70 5.18
N LYS A 61 -4.19 0.55 6.07
CA LYS A 61 -4.29 1.16 7.40
C LYS A 61 -4.24 2.68 7.36
N ASP A 62 -3.36 3.23 6.54
CA ASP A 62 -3.21 4.66 6.35
C ASP A 62 -4.45 5.26 5.68
N LEU A 63 -5.01 4.60 4.66
CA LEU A 63 -6.23 5.04 4.00
C LEU A 63 -7.44 5.02 4.93
N GLU A 64 -7.60 4.00 5.79
CA GLU A 64 -8.64 3.98 6.84
C GLU A 64 -8.51 5.17 7.78
N GLU A 65 -7.28 5.45 8.23
CA GLU A 65 -7.01 6.58 9.12
C GLU A 65 -7.35 7.92 8.45
N TRP A 66 -6.95 8.11 7.19
CA TRP A 66 -7.22 9.36 6.46
C TRP A 66 -8.69 9.53 6.11
N LEU A 67 -9.38 8.47 5.72
CA LEU A 67 -10.83 8.49 5.45
C LEU A 67 -11.63 8.88 6.69
N SER A 68 -11.15 8.57 7.90
CA SER A 68 -11.79 9.00 9.15
C SER A 68 -11.68 10.51 9.44
N LYS A 69 -10.77 11.21 8.76
CA LYS A 69 -10.42 12.62 9.01
C LYS A 69 -10.86 13.57 7.89
N VAL A 70 -11.20 13.05 6.72
CA VAL A 70 -11.44 13.85 5.53
C VAL A 70 -12.94 14.03 5.29
N ASP A 71 -13.37 15.28 5.09
CA ASP A 71 -14.76 15.61 4.75
C ASP A 71 -14.95 15.96 3.27
N ASN A 72 -13.86 16.06 2.52
CA ASN A 72 -13.90 16.40 1.11
C ASN A 72 -14.26 15.18 0.26
N GLU A 73 -15.43 15.23 -0.37
CA GLU A 73 -15.99 14.12 -1.16
C GLU A 73 -15.09 13.72 -2.36
N ASP A 74 -14.40 14.67 -2.99
CA ASP A 74 -13.46 14.34 -4.08
C ASP A 74 -12.30 13.46 -3.56
N ILE A 75 -11.80 13.77 -2.36
CA ILE A 75 -10.71 13.02 -1.73
C ILE A 75 -11.20 11.65 -1.26
N LYS A 76 -12.39 11.58 -0.65
CA LYS A 76 -13.00 10.30 -0.23
C LYS A 76 -13.12 9.33 -1.39
N ILE A 77 -13.67 9.77 -2.52
CA ILE A 77 -13.83 8.92 -3.71
C ILE A 77 -12.49 8.34 -4.16
N VAL A 78 -11.43 9.15 -4.19
CA VAL A 78 -10.10 8.66 -4.59
C VAL A 78 -9.55 7.67 -3.56
N PHE A 79 -9.64 7.98 -2.26
CA PHE A 79 -9.12 7.10 -1.21
C PHE A 79 -9.88 5.77 -1.09
N GLU A 80 -11.20 5.77 -1.28
CA GLU A 80 -12.00 4.53 -1.34
C GLU A 80 -11.62 3.68 -2.56
N ASN A 81 -11.38 4.30 -3.71
CA ASN A 81 -10.92 3.56 -4.90
C ASN A 81 -9.51 2.98 -4.70
N LEU A 82 -8.61 3.72 -4.06
CA LEU A 82 -7.27 3.21 -3.70
C LEU A 82 -7.40 2.04 -2.72
N MET A 83 -8.22 2.17 -1.69
CA MET A 83 -8.50 1.12 -0.70
C MET A 83 -8.93 -0.19 -1.34
N GLU A 84 -9.88 -0.14 -2.28
CA GLU A 84 -10.32 -1.34 -3.00
C GLU A 84 -9.23 -1.92 -3.91
N GLY A 85 -8.37 -1.07 -4.48
CA GLY A 85 -7.16 -1.48 -5.18
C GLY A 85 -6.21 -2.26 -4.26
N SER A 86 -5.89 -1.72 -3.10
CA SER A 86 -4.93 -2.29 -2.15
C SER A 86 -5.44 -3.61 -1.56
N LYS A 87 -6.75 -3.71 -1.28
CA LYS A 87 -7.39 -4.99 -0.93
C LYS A 87 -7.25 -6.05 -2.03
N ASN A 88 -7.40 -5.66 -3.30
CA ASN A 88 -7.20 -6.58 -4.43
C ASN A 88 -5.74 -7.00 -4.59
N HIS A 89 -4.79 -6.09 -4.39
CA HIS A 89 -3.37 -6.41 -4.42
C HIS A 89 -2.96 -7.34 -3.27
N LEU A 90 -3.45 -7.09 -2.05
CA LEU A 90 -3.21 -7.96 -0.89
C LEU A 90 -3.70 -9.39 -1.16
N ARG A 91 -4.91 -9.55 -1.72
CA ARG A 91 -5.40 -10.85 -2.20
C ARG A 91 -4.47 -11.48 -3.23
N ALA A 92 -3.97 -10.70 -4.18
CA ALA A 92 -3.10 -11.20 -5.24
C ALA A 92 -1.77 -11.72 -4.68
N PHE A 93 -1.06 -10.92 -3.87
CA PHE A 93 0.22 -11.32 -3.28
C PHE A 93 0.09 -12.58 -2.41
N THR A 94 -0.91 -12.60 -1.53
CA THR A 94 -1.16 -13.72 -0.61
C THR A 94 -1.56 -15.00 -1.36
N LYS A 95 -2.34 -14.88 -2.44
CA LYS A 95 -2.69 -16.00 -3.32
C LYS A 95 -1.48 -16.54 -4.08
N VAL A 96 -0.58 -15.70 -4.56
CA VAL A 96 0.66 -16.14 -5.21
C VAL A 96 1.56 -16.85 -4.20
N LEU A 97 1.74 -16.31 -2.99
CA LEU A 97 2.47 -16.96 -1.90
C LEU A 97 1.93 -18.36 -1.60
N ALA A 98 0.61 -18.49 -1.46
CA ALA A 98 -0.02 -19.76 -1.15
C ALA A 98 0.07 -20.77 -2.30
N ASN A 99 -0.30 -20.37 -3.52
CA ASN A 99 -0.43 -21.31 -4.64
C ASN A 99 0.90 -21.70 -5.26
N ASN A 100 1.86 -20.78 -5.32
CA ASN A 100 3.11 -21.01 -6.05
C ASN A 100 4.25 -21.44 -5.11
N TYR A 101 4.21 -21.00 -3.84
CA TYR A 101 5.30 -21.26 -2.87
C TYR A 101 4.84 -22.10 -1.68
N GLY A 102 3.54 -22.40 -1.53
CA GLY A 102 3.02 -23.10 -0.36
C GLY A 102 3.16 -22.31 0.94
N VAL A 103 3.36 -20.98 0.84
CA VAL A 103 3.58 -20.09 1.98
C VAL A 103 2.26 -19.44 2.38
N LYS A 104 1.83 -19.67 3.62
CA LYS A 104 0.73 -18.91 4.22
C LYS A 104 1.27 -17.56 4.71
N TYR A 105 0.72 -16.47 4.20
CA TYR A 105 1.00 -15.13 4.71
C TYR A 105 0.31 -14.92 6.06
N SER A 106 0.99 -14.22 6.98
CA SER A 106 0.43 -13.76 8.26
C SER A 106 0.45 -12.23 8.25
N PRO A 107 -0.68 -11.57 8.56
CA PRO A 107 -0.73 -10.12 8.57
C PRO A 107 0.22 -9.54 9.62
N GLN A 108 0.85 -8.42 9.27
CA GLN A 108 1.85 -7.75 10.09
C GLN A 108 1.35 -6.41 10.63
N VAL A 109 0.35 -5.81 9.97
CA VAL A 109 -0.21 -4.50 10.31
C VAL A 109 -1.70 -4.59 10.57
N LEU A 110 -2.43 -5.30 9.71
CA LEU A 110 -3.85 -5.58 9.95
C LEU A 110 -4.01 -6.61 11.08
N SER A 111 -5.12 -6.54 11.79
CA SER A 111 -5.53 -7.66 12.64
C SER A 111 -5.82 -8.90 11.79
N GLU A 112 -5.75 -10.08 12.40
CA GLU A 112 -6.11 -11.33 11.71
C GLU A 112 -7.56 -11.27 11.18
N GLU A 113 -8.49 -10.68 11.93
CA GLU A 113 -9.89 -10.55 11.51
C GLU A 113 -10.05 -9.65 10.28
N GLU A 114 -9.44 -8.45 10.29
CA GLU A 114 -9.45 -7.52 9.15
C GLU A 114 -8.84 -8.19 7.91
N TYR A 115 -7.67 -8.82 8.08
CA TYR A 115 -7.00 -9.55 7.01
C TYR A 115 -7.90 -10.64 6.41
N GLN A 116 -8.50 -11.51 7.24
CA GLN A 116 -9.38 -12.58 6.77
C GLN A 116 -10.63 -12.03 6.07
N SER A 117 -11.18 -10.91 6.53
CA SER A 117 -12.31 -10.24 5.86
C SER A 117 -11.96 -9.78 4.44
N ILE A 118 -10.68 -9.46 4.19
CA ILE A 118 -10.19 -9.02 2.89
C ILE A 118 -9.86 -10.22 2.00
N VAL A 119 -9.01 -11.15 2.47
CA VAL A 119 -8.48 -12.22 1.62
C VAL A 119 -9.45 -13.38 1.42
N GLY A 120 -10.44 -13.51 2.30
CA GLY A 120 -11.34 -14.66 2.34
C GLY A 120 -10.68 -15.90 2.94
N ASN A 121 -11.50 -16.82 3.44
CA ASN A 121 -11.04 -18.12 3.96
C ASN A 121 -10.52 -19.04 2.84
#